data_AF-A0A7Z9Y7P6-F1
#
_entry.id   AF-A0A7Z9Y7P6-F1
#
_cell.length_a   1.000
_cell.length_b   1.000
_cell.length_c   1.000
_cell.angle_alpha   90.00
_cell.angle_beta   90.00
_cell.angle_gamma   90.00
#
_symmetry.space_group_name_H-M   'P 1'
#
loop_
_entity.id
_entity.type
_entity.pdbx_description
1 polymer ?
#
loop_
_entity_poly.entity_id
_entity_poly.type
_entity_poly.pdbx_seq_one_letter_code
_entity_poly.pdbx_strand_id
1 'polypeptide(L)'
;MPRLMKSVKKWWPILLVLLLALALRLAFLADIPPGLTHDEANHGREAMGILDGILLFYFPLNYGSEPLYSYTAAAFMRLLGEGVVALRLVNVIFGVLAIWAAWLWSKRAFDNRTALTAAALTAVSFWPLAS
;
A
#
# COMPACT_ATOMS: atom_id res chain seq x y z
N MET A 1 -26.31 -8.46 23.29
CA MET A 1 -25.50 -9.11 22.23
C MET A 1 -25.98 -8.95 20.77
N PRO A 2 -27.27 -8.79 20.39
CA PRO A 2 -27.67 -8.81 18.96
C PRO A 2 -27.30 -7.54 18.15
N ARG A 3 -27.04 -6.40 18.81
CA ARG A 3 -26.72 -5.12 18.13
C ARG A 3 -25.28 -5.09 17.59
N LEU A 4 -24.34 -5.72 18.31
CA LEU A 4 -22.93 -5.82 17.91
C LEU A 4 -22.77 -6.69 16.64
N MET A 5 -23.46 -7.83 16.56
CA MET A 5 -23.40 -8.72 15.38
C MET A 5 -23.97 -8.07 14.11
N LYS A 6 -25.03 -7.25 14.24
CA LYS A 6 -25.58 -6.48 13.10
C LYS A 6 -24.60 -5.40 12.62
N SER A 7 -23.82 -4.82 13.54
CA SER A 7 -22.79 -3.83 13.21
C SER A 7 -21.64 -4.44 12.40
N VAL A 8 -21.11 -5.60 12.83
CA VAL A 8 -20.00 -6.29 12.13
C VAL A 8 -20.38 -6.70 10.70
N LYS A 9 -21.62 -7.21 10.49
CA LYS A 9 -22.10 -7.56 9.14
C LYS A 9 -22.06 -6.40 8.14
N LYS A 10 -22.17 -5.15 8.60
CA LYS A 10 -22.09 -3.95 7.75
C LYS A 10 -20.70 -3.73 7.16
N TRP A 11 -19.65 -4.24 7.82
CA TRP A 11 -18.26 -4.08 7.39
C TRP A 11 -17.77 -5.23 6.50
N TRP A 12 -18.50 -6.34 6.46
CA TRP A 12 -18.11 -7.50 5.66
C TRP A 12 -17.81 -7.18 4.19
N PRO A 13 -18.62 -6.38 3.48
CA PRO A 13 -18.36 -6.09 2.07
C PRO A 13 -17.03 -5.36 1.85
N ILE A 14 -16.71 -4.36 2.67
CA ILE A 14 -15.44 -3.62 2.55
C ILE A 14 -14.27 -4.51 2.99
N LEU A 15 -14.44 -5.35 4.01
CA LEU A 15 -13.40 -6.30 4.42
C LEU A 15 -13.05 -7.27 3.28
N LEU A 16 -14.05 -7.79 2.55
CA LEU A 16 -13.81 -8.65 1.39
C LEU A 16 -13.06 -7.91 0.27
N VAL A 17 -13.40 -6.65 0.01
CA VAL A 17 -12.69 -5.83 -0.98
C VAL A 17 -11.22 -5.60 -0.58
N LEU A 18 -10.96 -5.29 0.70
CA LEU A 18 -9.60 -5.08 1.19
C LEU A 18 -8.79 -6.38 1.19
N LEU A 19 -9.40 -7.52 1.53
CA LEU A 19 -8.76 -8.83 1.44
C LEU A 19 -8.45 -9.20 -0.02
N LEU A 20 -9.34 -8.92 -0.95
CA LEU A 20 -9.09 -9.10 -2.38
C LEU A 20 -7.93 -8.19 -2.84
N ALA A 21 -7.95 -6.91 -2.46
CA ALA A 21 -6.90 -5.96 -2.79
C ALA A 21 -5.52 -6.41 -2.27
N LEU A 22 -5.48 -6.94 -1.04
CA LEU A 22 -4.29 -7.49 -0.42
C LEU A 22 -3.83 -8.77 -1.14
N ALA A 23 -4.74 -9.70 -1.42
CA ALA A 23 -4.42 -10.95 -2.10
C ALA A 23 -3.83 -10.72 -3.50
N LEU A 24 -4.43 -9.81 -4.28
CA LEU A 24 -3.93 -9.47 -5.62
C LEU A 24 -2.55 -8.80 -5.58
N ARG A 25 -2.27 -7.98 -4.57
CA ARG A 25 -0.98 -7.28 -4.44
C ARG A 25 0.13 -8.16 -3.88
N LEU A 26 -0.21 -9.09 -2.99
CA LEU A 26 0.76 -10.05 -2.45
C LEU A 26 1.04 -11.19 -3.43
N ALA A 27 0.10 -11.51 -4.33
CA ALA A 27 0.32 -12.50 -5.38
C ALA A 27 1.48 -12.08 -6.28
N PHE A 28 2.54 -12.89 -6.29
CA PHE A 28 3.74 -12.67 -7.12
C PHE A 28 4.46 -11.34 -6.84
N LEU A 29 4.36 -10.80 -5.61
CA LEU A 29 4.97 -9.52 -5.23
C LEU A 29 6.47 -9.43 -5.56
N ALA A 30 7.19 -10.55 -5.43
CA ALA A 30 8.62 -10.62 -5.74
C ALA A 30 8.91 -10.68 -7.26
N ASP A 31 7.98 -11.22 -8.04
CA ASP A 31 8.20 -11.59 -9.44
C ASP A 31 7.60 -10.57 -10.42
N ILE A 32 6.57 -9.83 -10.00
CA ILE A 32 5.83 -8.89 -10.84
C ILE A 32 5.82 -7.49 -10.21
N PRO A 33 6.22 -6.45 -10.96
CA PRO A 33 6.87 -6.50 -12.27
C PRO A 33 8.28 -7.14 -12.19
N PRO A 34 8.79 -7.70 -13.29
CA PRO A 34 10.11 -8.33 -13.31
C PRO A 34 11.22 -7.28 -13.16
N GLY A 35 12.18 -7.57 -12.28
CA GLY A 35 13.26 -6.65 -11.94
C GLY A 35 12.80 -5.48 -11.08
N LEU A 36 13.69 -4.50 -10.91
CA LEU A 36 13.36 -3.24 -10.24
C LEU A 36 13.20 -2.14 -11.27
N THR A 37 12.14 -1.35 -11.11
CA THR A 37 12.05 -0.07 -11.81
C THR A 37 13.11 0.91 -11.31
N HIS A 38 13.36 1.98 -12.07
CA HIS A 38 14.31 3.01 -11.66
C HIS A 38 13.96 3.60 -10.28
N ASP A 39 12.68 3.91 -10.06
CA ASP A 39 12.20 4.52 -8.83
C ASP A 39 12.27 3.54 -7.63
N GLU A 40 11.92 2.27 -7.84
CA GLU A 40 12.08 1.23 -6.80
C GLU A 40 13.55 1.07 -6.39
N ALA A 41 14.47 1.00 -7.36
CA ALA A 41 15.89 0.87 -7.06
C ALA A 41 16.43 2.08 -6.26
N ASN A 42 15.94 3.28 -6.57
CA ASN A 42 16.32 4.50 -5.86
C ASN A 42 15.82 4.49 -4.41
N HIS A 43 14.55 4.17 -4.17
CA HIS A 43 14.02 4.04 -2.81
C HIS A 43 14.65 2.89 -2.02
N GLY A 44 14.97 1.77 -2.69
CA GLY A 44 15.71 0.68 -2.06
C GLY A 44 17.10 1.12 -1.60
N ARG A 45 17.80 1.92 -2.42
CA ARG A 45 19.08 2.52 -2.04
C ARG A 45 18.97 3.50 -0.89
N GLU A 46 17.97 4.36 -0.89
CA GLU A 46 17.70 5.29 0.21
C GLU A 46 17.39 4.53 1.50
N ALA A 47 16.60 3.46 1.42
CA ALA A 47 16.27 2.60 2.55
C ALA A 47 17.52 1.94 3.16
N MET A 48 18.43 1.41 2.33
CA MET A 48 19.72 0.88 2.80
C MET A 48 20.55 1.97 3.49
N GLY A 49 20.63 3.17 2.90
CA GLY A 49 21.31 4.31 3.53
C GLY A 49 20.72 4.70 4.88
N ILE A 50 19.39 4.65 5.03
CA ILE A 50 18.71 4.89 6.30
C ILE A 50 19.11 3.84 7.35
N LEU A 51 19.23 2.57 6.96
CA LEU A 51 19.71 1.51 7.86
C LEU A 51 21.17 1.75 8.32
N ASP A 52 21.98 2.36 7.46
CA ASP A 52 23.34 2.81 7.77
C ASP A 52 23.40 4.13 8.56
N GLY A 53 22.26 4.71 8.93
CA GLY A 53 22.16 5.93 9.75
C GLY A 53 22.08 7.23 8.95
N ILE A 54 21.88 7.19 7.64
CA ILE A 54 21.65 8.37 6.80
C ILE A 54 20.19 8.81 6.95
N LEU A 55 19.94 9.69 7.91
CA LEU A 55 18.62 10.21 8.21
C LEU A 55 18.44 11.61 7.60
N LEU A 56 17.72 11.69 6.50
CA LEU A 56 17.43 12.95 5.81
C LEU A 56 15.94 13.30 5.93
N PHE A 57 15.65 14.61 5.88
CA PHE A 57 14.29 15.12 5.71
C PHE A 57 13.87 15.15 4.23
N TYR A 58 14.84 15.20 3.32
CA TYR A 58 14.64 15.18 1.87
C TYR A 58 15.79 14.41 1.25
N PHE A 59 15.49 13.40 0.45
CA PHE A 59 16.50 12.63 -0.25
C PHE A 59 16.72 13.27 -1.62
N PRO A 60 17.94 13.69 -2.00
CA PRO A 60 18.15 14.45 -3.24
C PRO A 60 18.29 13.57 -4.49
N LEU A 61 18.25 12.24 -4.35
CA LEU A 61 18.40 11.32 -5.47
C LEU A 61 17.16 11.35 -6.37
N ASN A 62 17.29 11.14 -7.68
CA ASN A 62 16.17 10.99 -8.63
C ASN A 62 15.12 12.10 -8.58
N TYR A 63 15.52 13.35 -8.84
CA TYR A 63 14.68 14.56 -8.72
C TYR A 63 14.26 14.92 -7.28
N GLY A 64 14.70 14.09 -6.35
CA GLY A 64 14.51 14.15 -4.92
C GLY A 64 13.12 13.75 -4.45
N SER A 65 13.07 13.17 -3.25
CA SER A 65 11.90 12.47 -2.75
C SER A 65 11.62 12.79 -1.28
N GLU A 66 10.33 12.74 -0.93
CA GLU A 66 9.86 12.85 0.44
C GLU A 66 10.22 11.60 1.26
N PRO A 67 10.47 11.76 2.56
CA PRO A 67 11.12 10.73 3.36
C PRO A 67 10.21 9.54 3.72
N LEU A 68 8.88 9.70 3.62
CA LEU A 68 7.92 8.72 4.13
C LEU A 68 8.10 7.33 3.50
N TYR A 69 8.29 7.29 2.18
CA TYR A 69 8.45 6.02 1.47
C TYR A 69 9.71 5.29 1.92
N SER A 70 10.85 5.99 1.87
CA SER A 70 12.18 5.42 2.13
C SER A 70 12.33 4.99 3.59
N TYR A 71 11.77 5.74 4.56
CA TYR A 71 11.73 5.28 5.95
C TYR A 71 10.83 4.07 6.16
N THR A 72 9.69 4.00 5.47
CA THR A 72 8.81 2.82 5.58
C THR A 72 9.48 1.59 4.96
N ALA A 73 10.15 1.77 3.81
CA ALA A 73 10.94 0.73 3.17
C ALA A 73 12.09 0.26 4.09
N ALA A 74 12.83 1.19 4.70
CA ALA A 74 13.88 0.86 5.66
C ALA A 74 13.33 0.09 6.86
N ALA A 75 12.16 0.48 7.39
CA ALA A 75 11.51 -0.24 8.48
C ALA A 75 11.17 -1.69 8.08
N PHE A 76 10.64 -1.93 6.88
CA PHE A 76 10.41 -3.30 6.41
C PHE A 76 11.69 -4.07 6.15
N MET A 77 12.71 -3.43 5.55
CA MET A 77 14.01 -4.08 5.33
C MET A 77 14.67 -4.47 6.64
N ARG A 78 14.54 -3.65 7.69
CA ARG A 78 15.01 -3.99 9.04
C ARG A 78 14.32 -5.22 9.62
N LEU A 79 13.02 -5.40 9.36
CA LEU A 79 12.20 -6.46 9.95
C LEU A 79 12.24 -7.77 9.15
N LEU A 80 12.32 -7.68 7.83
CA LEU A 80 12.12 -8.79 6.90
C LEU A 80 13.38 -9.12 6.08
N GLY A 81 14.43 -8.30 6.21
CA GLY A 81 15.65 -8.37 5.40
C GLY A 81 15.60 -7.42 4.19
N GLU A 82 16.78 -7.00 3.74
CA GLU A 82 16.94 -6.21 2.53
C GLU A 82 16.53 -7.02 1.30
N GLY A 83 15.55 -6.51 0.54
CA GLY A 83 15.08 -7.20 -0.66
C GLY A 83 13.82 -6.61 -1.26
N VAL A 84 13.46 -7.11 -2.44
CA VAL A 84 12.33 -6.64 -3.25
C VAL A 84 11.00 -6.76 -2.50
N VAL A 85 10.81 -7.84 -1.73
CA VAL A 85 9.58 -8.05 -0.96
C VAL A 85 9.40 -6.95 0.10
N ALA A 86 10.44 -6.66 0.89
CA ALA A 86 10.39 -5.62 1.91
C ALA A 86 10.13 -4.24 1.29
N LEU A 87 10.75 -3.95 0.15
CA LEU A 87 10.55 -2.72 -0.60
C LEU A 87 9.10 -2.56 -1.09
N ARG A 88 8.56 -3.59 -1.78
CA ARG A 88 7.23 -3.51 -2.39
C ARG A 88 6.08 -3.61 -1.39
N LEU A 89 6.31 -4.13 -0.18
CA LEU A 89 5.31 -4.13 0.89
C LEU A 89 4.84 -2.72 1.26
N VAL A 90 5.67 -1.70 1.01
CA VAL A 90 5.28 -0.29 1.13
C VAL A 90 4.06 0.00 0.24
N ASN A 91 4.12 -0.35 -1.05
CA ASN A 91 3.03 -0.13 -2.00
C ASN A 91 1.78 -0.95 -1.64
N VAL A 92 1.97 -2.18 -1.15
CA VAL A 92 0.86 -3.02 -0.69
C VAL A 92 0.07 -2.34 0.42
N ILE A 93 0.77 -1.84 1.44
CA ILE A 93 0.12 -1.24 2.62
C ILE A 93 -0.51 0.10 2.26
N PHE A 94 0.21 0.99 1.59
CA PHE A 94 -0.33 2.29 1.22
C PHE A 94 -1.46 2.18 0.20
N GLY A 95 -1.40 1.22 -0.74
CA GLY A 95 -2.48 0.94 -1.68
C GLY A 95 -3.76 0.46 -0.98
N VAL A 96 -3.66 -0.47 -0.04
CA VAL A 96 -4.82 -0.95 0.74
C VAL A 96 -5.37 0.16 1.63
N LEU A 97 -4.52 0.96 2.27
CA LEU A 97 -4.94 2.13 3.06
C LEU A 97 -5.63 3.18 2.19
N ALA A 98 -5.14 3.43 0.98
CA ALA A 98 -5.77 4.35 0.03
C ALA A 98 -7.17 3.88 -0.37
N ILE A 99 -7.37 2.58 -0.64
CA ILE A 99 -8.70 2.01 -0.93
C ILE A 99 -9.63 2.19 0.28
N TRP A 100 -9.15 1.94 1.49
CA TRP A 100 -9.93 2.13 2.70
C TRP A 100 -10.32 3.59 2.93
N ALA A 101 -9.37 4.52 2.76
CA ALA A 101 -9.61 5.95 2.86
C ALA A 101 -10.60 6.45 1.80
N ALA A 102 -10.45 6.01 0.55
CA ALA A 102 -11.36 6.33 -0.55
C ALA A 102 -12.78 5.82 -0.28
N TRP A 103 -12.93 4.64 0.32
CA TRP A 103 -14.22 4.13 0.77
C TRP A 103 -14.84 4.99 1.88
N LEU A 104 -14.07 5.32 2.93
CA LEU A 104 -14.55 6.16 4.03
C LEU A 104 -15.03 7.53 3.53
N TRP A 105 -14.25 8.15 2.66
CA TRP A 105 -14.58 9.43 2.05
C TRP A 105 -15.81 9.32 1.16
N SER A 106 -15.83 8.38 0.21
CA SER A 106 -16.95 8.19 -0.73
C SER A 106 -18.26 7.88 -0.02
N LYS A 107 -18.19 7.12 1.08
CA LYS A 107 -19.37 6.79 1.89
C LYS A 107 -19.94 8.00 2.61
N ARG A 108 -19.10 8.97 2.97
CA ARG A 108 -19.52 10.23 3.60
C ARG A 108 -20.04 11.23 2.56
N ALA A 109 -19.44 11.26 1.38
CA ALA A 109 -19.80 12.18 0.30
C ALA A 109 -21.06 11.75 -0.46
N PHE A 110 -21.25 10.44 -0.64
CA PHE A 110 -22.34 9.86 -1.42
C PHE A 110 -23.13 8.85 -0.57
N ASP A 111 -23.05 7.57 -0.91
CA ASP A 111 -23.73 6.49 -0.22
C ASP A 111 -22.86 5.21 -0.17
N ASN A 112 -23.32 4.21 0.57
CA ASN A 112 -22.55 3.00 0.81
C ASN A 112 -22.39 2.12 -0.45
N ARG A 113 -23.33 2.14 -1.40
CA ARG A 113 -23.20 1.39 -2.66
C ARG A 113 -22.13 2.03 -3.52
N THR A 114 -22.21 3.33 -3.75
CA THR A 114 -21.21 4.10 -4.51
C THR A 114 -19.81 3.92 -3.93
N ALA A 115 -19.68 4.01 -2.60
CA ALA A 115 -18.40 3.81 -1.92
C ALA A 115 -17.83 2.40 -2.11
N LEU A 116 -18.66 1.36 -2.01
CA LEU A 116 -18.22 -0.02 -2.22
C LEU A 116 -17.85 -0.28 -3.68
N THR A 117 -18.61 0.25 -4.63
CA THR A 117 -18.30 0.15 -6.05
C THR A 117 -16.98 0.85 -6.37
N ALA A 118 -16.76 2.06 -5.86
CA ALA A 118 -15.49 2.77 -6.02
C ALA A 118 -14.33 1.96 -5.44
N ALA A 119 -14.45 1.48 -4.20
CA ALA A 119 -13.41 0.67 -3.55
C ALA A 119 -13.10 -0.62 -4.31
N ALA A 120 -14.14 -1.33 -4.79
CA ALA A 120 -13.97 -2.57 -5.56
C ALA A 120 -13.29 -2.31 -6.91
N LEU A 121 -13.68 -1.25 -7.62
CA LEU A 121 -13.04 -0.86 -8.88
C LEU A 121 -11.59 -0.45 -8.64
N THR A 122 -11.30 0.37 -7.63
CA THR A 122 -9.92 0.75 -7.29
C THR A 122 -9.07 -0.47 -6.89
N ALA A 123 -9.65 -1.46 -6.21
CA ALA A 123 -8.92 -2.66 -5.80
C ALA A 123 -8.37 -3.48 -6.98
N VAL A 124 -9.09 -3.49 -8.12
CA VAL A 124 -8.79 -4.35 -9.29
C VAL A 124 -8.37 -3.58 -10.54
N SER A 125 -8.49 -2.25 -10.56
CA SER A 125 -8.09 -1.44 -11.70
C SER A 125 -6.58 -1.53 -11.93
N PHE A 126 -6.17 -1.51 -13.20
CA PHE A 126 -4.77 -1.69 -13.59
C PHE A 126 -3.83 -0.72 -12.87
N TRP A 127 -4.07 0.59 -12.95
CA TRP A 127 -3.15 1.58 -12.40
C TRP A 127 -2.98 1.53 -10.87
N PRO A 128 -4.05 1.48 -10.05
CA PRO A 128 -3.90 1.31 -8.60
C PRO A 128 -3.32 -0.04 -8.17
N LEU A 129 -3.40 -1.07 -9.02
CA LEU A 129 -2.86 -2.39 -8.72
C LEU A 129 -1.39 -2.53 -9.12
N ALA A 130 -0.99 -1.93 -10.23
CA ALA A 130 0.37 -1.97 -10.77
C ALA A 130 1.31 -0.91 -10.19
N SER A 131 0.81 -0.07 -9.26
CA SER A 131 1.59 0.95 -8.55
C SER A 131 2.33 0.36 -7.35
#